data_AF-A0A9E2MLH2-F1
#
_entry.id   AF-A0A9E2MLH2-F1
#
_cell.length_a   1.000
_cell.length_b   1.000
_cell.length_c   1.000
_cell.angle_alpha   90.00
_cell.angle_beta   90.00
_cell.angle_gamma   90.00
#
_symmetry.space_group_name_H-M   'P 1'
#
loop_
_entity.id
_entity.type
_entity.pdbx_description
1 polymer ?
#
loop_
_entity_poly.entity_id
_entity_poly.type
_entity_poly.pdbx_seq_one_letter_code
_entity_poly.pdbx_strand_id
1 'polypeptide(L)' 'MNLEIILHAGLATGTILLFAAIGEIFAERSGILNLGVEGMMLLGAMAGFSTSLATHNAWLGL' A
#
# COMPACT_ATOMS: atom_id res chain seq x y z
N MET A 1 9.44 15.88 -16.93
CA MET A 1 9.42 15.28 -15.58
C MET A 1 10.85 15.13 -15.12
N ASN A 2 11.22 15.72 -13.98
CA ASN A 2 12.55 15.54 -13.41
C ASN A 2 12.68 14.14 -12.81
N LEU A 3 13.82 13.48 -13.06
CA LEU A 3 14.12 12.14 -12.54
C LEU A 3 14.03 12.07 -11.01
N GLU A 4 14.43 13.15 -10.33
CA GLU A 4 14.33 13.26 -8.87
C GLU A 4 12.92 13.03 -8.33
N ILE A 5 11.90 13.61 -8.99
CA ILE A 5 10.49 13.47 -8.56
C ILE A 5 10.03 12.01 -8.69
N ILE A 6 10.44 11.34 -9.78
CA ILE A 6 10.08 9.93 -10.03
C ILE A 6 10.70 9.04 -8.95
N LEU A 7 11.97 9.25 -8.62
CA LEU A 7 12.68 8.47 -7.60
C LEU A 7 12.08 8.70 -6.20
N HIS A 8 11.75 9.95 -5.86
CA HIS A 8 11.13 10.27 -4.57
C HIS A 8 9.76 9.61 -4.43
N ALA A 9 8.92 9.70 -5.47
CA ALA A 9 7.60 9.08 -5.48
C ALA A 9 7.71 7.55 -5.40
N GLY A 10 8.63 6.95 -6.16
CA GLY A 10 8.86 5.51 -6.19
C GLY A 10 9.33 4.94 -4.84
N LEU A 11 10.17 5.66 -4.09
CA LEU A 11 10.58 5.23 -2.75
C LEU A 11 9.42 5.31 -1.76
N ALA A 12 8.65 6.39 -1.77
CA ALA A 12 7.51 6.57 -0.86
C ALA A 12 6.44 5.50 -1.08
N THR A 13 6.05 5.23 -2.33
CA THR A 13 5.04 4.20 -2.64
C THR A 13 5.60 2.78 -2.58
N GLY A 14 6.85 2.59 -3.01
CA GLY A 14 7.52 1.28 -3.03
C GLY A 14 7.77 0.69 -1.65
N THR A 15 7.95 1.53 -0.62
CA THR A 15 8.14 1.05 0.77
C THR A 15 6.92 0.24 1.26
N ILE A 16 5.72 0.70 0.93
CA ILE A 16 4.48 0.02 1.34
C ILE A 16 4.33 -1.31 0.58
N LEU A 17 4.69 -1.33 -0.72
CA LEU A 17 4.71 -2.55 -1.55
C LEU A 17 5.76 -3.57 -1.08
N LEU A 18 6.90 -3.11 -0.57
CA LEU A 18 7.95 -4.00 -0.04
C LEU A 18 7.43 -4.87 1.11
N PHE A 19 6.63 -4.31 2.03
CA PHE A 19 6.04 -5.07 3.13
C PHE A 19 5.08 -6.15 2.64
N ALA A 20 4.24 -5.84 1.65
CA ALA A 20 3.35 -6.81 1.04
C ALA A 20 4.11 -7.92 0.30
N ALA A 21 5.14 -7.56 -0.47
CA ALA A 21 5.99 -8.50 -1.20
C ALA A 21 6.68 -9.50 -0.26
N ILE A 22 7.18 -9.04 0.90
CA ILE A 22 7.76 -9.93 1.91
C ILE A 22 6.72 -10.94 2.40
N GLY A 23 5.49 -10.49 2.71
CA GLY A 23 4.41 -11.37 3.13
C GLY A 23 4.00 -12.40 2.07
N GLU A 24 3.91 -11.96 0.81
CA GLU A 24 3.62 -12.83 -0.34
C GLU A 24 4.69 -13.90 -0.53
N ILE A 25 5.97 -13.57 -0.41
CA ILE A 25 7.05 -14.58 -0.49
C ILE A 25 6.81 -15.69 0.54
N PHE A 26 6.44 -15.37 1.78
CA PHE A 26 6.13 -16.40 2.78
C PHE A 26 4.87 -17.20 2.42
N ALA A 27 3.83 -16.55 1.91
CA ALA A 27 2.59 -17.19 1.49
C ALA A 27 2.84 -18.16 0.33
N GLU A 28 3.54 -17.74 -0.71
CA GLU A 28 3.90 -18.58 -1.86
C GLU A 28 4.71 -19.80 -1.44
N ARG A 29 5.65 -19.63 -0.49
CA ARG A 29 6.43 -20.74 0.07
C ARG A 29 5.60 -21.73 0.86
N SER A 30 4.44 -21.31 1.39
CA SER A 30 3.45 -22.19 2.04
C SER A 30 2.49 -22.86 1.05
N GLY A 31 2.60 -22.56 -0.25
CA GLY A 31 1.72 -23.07 -1.30
C GLY A 31 0.41 -22.29 -1.45
N ILE A 32 0.30 -21.11 -0.81
CA ILE A 32 -0.88 -20.24 -0.89
C ILE A 32 -0.49 -18.99 -1.67
N LEU A 33 -1.09 -18.78 -2.84
CA LEU A 33 -0.78 -17.65 -3.71
C LEU A 33 -1.89 -16.59 -3.62
N ASN A 34 -1.55 -15.35 -3.28
CA ASN A 34 -2.54 -14.30 -3.01
C ASN A 34 -2.54 -13.21 -4.10
N LEU A 35 -3.17 -13.55 -5.23
CA LEU A 35 -3.37 -12.63 -6.36
C LEU A 35 -4.18 -11.36 -6.00
N GLY A 36 -4.83 -11.33 -4.84
CA GLY A 36 -5.65 -10.21 -4.38
C GLY A 36 -4.91 -9.20 -3.49
N VAL A 37 -3.64 -9.43 -3.17
CA VAL A 37 -2.90 -8.61 -2.19
C VAL A 37 -2.86 -7.14 -2.57
N GLU A 38 -2.64 -6.84 -3.84
CA GLU A 38 -2.60 -5.47 -4.36
C GLU A 38 -3.96 -4.77 -4.22
N GLY A 39 -5.05 -5.50 -4.44
CA GLY A 39 -6.42 -5.02 -4.22
C GLY A 39 -6.73 -4.76 -2.74
N MET A 40 -6.25 -5.61 -1.83
CA MET A 40 -6.41 -5.39 -0.39
C MET A 40 -5.69 -4.12 0.08
N MET A 41 -4.51 -3.83 -0.48
CA MET A 41 -3.78 -2.60 -0.19
C MET A 41 -4.52 -1.35 -0.71
N LEU A 42 -5.01 -1.40 -1.95
CA LEU A 42 -5.79 -0.30 -2.53
C LEU A 42 -7.09 -0.04 -1.75
N LEU A 43 -7.79 -1.10 -1.31
CA LEU A 43 -8.98 -0.96 -0.48
C LEU A 43 -8.67 -0.34 0.88
N GLY A 44 -7.58 -0.73 1.53
CA GLY A 44 -7.13 -0.12 2.78
C GLY A 44 -6.79 1.37 2.62
N ALA A 45 -6.05 1.72 1.56
CA ALA A 45 -5.71 3.10 1.25
C ALA A 45 -6.97 3.95 0.97
N MET A 46 -7.92 3.42 0.19
CA MET A 46 -9.19 4.09 -0.09
C MET A 46 -10.01 4.29 1.18
N ALA A 47 -10.09 3.27 2.03
CA ALA A 47 -10.80 3.34 3.30
C ALA A 47 -10.21 4.44 4.19
N GLY A 48 -8.89 4.44 4.44
CA GLY A 48 -8.23 5.45 5.27
C GLY A 48 -8.38 6.88 4.71
N PHE A 49 -8.26 7.05 3.39
CA PHE A 49 -8.55 8.34 2.76
C PHE A 49 -10.00 8.77 2.97
N SER A 50 -10.96 7.86 2.76
CA SER A 50 -12.38 8.16 2.92
C SER A 50 -12.76 8.51 4.36
N THR A 51 -12.18 7.85 5.37
CA THR A 51 -12.45 8.15 6.78
C THR A 51 -11.85 9.49 7.18
N SER A 52 -10.62 9.77 6.77
CA SER A 52 -9.96 11.07 6.97
C SER A 52 -10.77 12.21 6.35
N LEU A 53 -11.26 12.02 5.11
CA LEU A 53 -12.07 13.01 4.40
C LEU A 53 -13.42 13.25 5.08
N ALA A 54 -14.13 12.18 5.46
CA ALA A 54 -15.46 12.28 6.05
C ALA A 54 -15.46 12.89 7.46
N THR A 55 -14.38 12.66 8.22
CA THR A 55 -14.26 13.11 9.62
C THR A 55 -13.47 14.41 9.78
N HIS A 56 -12.82 14.87 8.71
CA HIS A 56 -11.84 15.96 8.75
C HIS A 56 -10.72 15.75 9.78
N ASN A 57 -10.44 14.49 10.14
CA ASN A 57 -9.42 14.13 11.12
C ASN A 57 -8.47 13.09 10.51
N ALA A 58 -7.27 13.53 10.17
CA ALA A 58 -6.25 12.69 9.54
C ALA A 58 -5.87 11.48 10.39
N TRP A 59 -5.95 11.57 11.72
CA TRP A 59 -5.63 10.47 12.62
C TRP A 59 -6.61 9.31 12.56
N LEU A 60 -7.84 9.53 12.07
CA LEU A 60 -8.83 8.46 11.93
C LEU A 60 -8.68 7.68 10.61
N GLY A 61 -7.81 8.15 9.71
CA GLY A 61 -7.50 7.48 8.44
C GLY A 61 -6.06 6.99 8.31
N LEU A 62 -5.24 7.22 9.34
CA LEU A 62 -3.88 6.71 9.50
C LEU A 62 -3.89 5.43 10.34
#